data_AF-A0A1M5MM93-F1
#
_entry.id   AF-A0A1M5MM93-F1
#
_cell.length_a   1.000
_cell.length_b   1.000
_cell.length_c   1.000
_cell.angle_alpha   90.00
_cell.angle_beta   90.00
_cell.angle_gamma   90.00
#
_symmetry.space_group_name_H-M   'P 1'
#
loop_
_entity.id
_entity.type
_entity.pdbx_description
1 polymer ?
#
loop_
_entity_poly.entity_id
_entity_poly.type
_entity_poly.pdbx_seq_one_letter_code
_entity_poly.pdbx_strand_id
1 'polypeptide(L)'
;MELKIVLLLELRTQNSELRTQNSELRTQNSELRTQNSVIQCDISYFWGLSIKLHTMKRLLFAMAIFACALGTAQTAEEIKSEMGPKKDSIAAIQGRVNALQAQLDALPGWKIGAFGTIGGSLSNFNNWFAQGIPNNNSGSIGFTVNAFANQQEEKFFWRNAANINLNWVKLDDKDDPTDDDGFRESTDVFNISSLYGWKLSDKFAISALGEYRTTLLSNFNDPGYLDLGVGGTWTPITDLVVVIHPLNYNFVFSDEDTIFNSSLGAKIVADYTKKLGPVSFKSNLSMFQSYESGDLSNWTWTNSFAYTLWKVIGVGFDFGLRNNKQETLNYIVNNAPVTDPTATFDTIDNELQTYWTFGLSYSF
;
A
#
# COMPACT_ATOMS: atom_id res chain seq x y z
N MET A 1 -8.09 -72.82 126.71
CA MET A 1 -8.94 -71.68 126.30
C MET A 1 -8.13 -70.61 125.55
N GLU A 2 -6.83 -70.47 125.81
CA GLU A 2 -5.98 -69.40 125.24
C GLU A 2 -5.59 -69.56 123.76
N LEU A 3 -5.43 -70.79 123.22
CA LEU A 3 -4.96 -71.00 121.84
C LEU A 3 -5.92 -70.52 120.73
N LYS A 4 -7.24 -70.51 120.98
CA LYS A 4 -8.25 -70.08 120.00
C LYS A 4 -8.28 -68.57 119.79
N ILE A 5 -7.86 -67.80 120.79
CA ILE A 5 -7.85 -66.33 120.73
C ILE A 5 -6.67 -65.85 119.87
N VAL A 6 -5.52 -66.52 119.96
CA VAL A 6 -4.31 -66.22 119.16
C VAL A 6 -4.56 -66.40 117.65
N LEU A 7 -5.12 -67.55 117.24
CA LEU A 7 -5.44 -67.81 115.82
C LEU A 7 -6.47 -66.83 115.22
N LEU A 8 -7.44 -66.38 116.01
CA LEU A 8 -8.48 -65.46 115.53
C LEU A 8 -7.97 -64.02 115.40
N LEU A 9 -7.01 -63.62 116.25
CA LEU A 9 -6.26 -62.38 116.10
C LEU A 9 -5.42 -62.40 114.83
N GLU A 10 -4.71 -63.49 114.57
CA GLU A 10 -3.85 -63.64 113.39
C GLU A 10 -4.64 -63.62 112.07
N LEU A 11 -5.80 -64.30 112.02
CA LEU A 11 -6.68 -64.28 110.85
C LEU A 11 -7.30 -62.89 110.61
N ARG A 12 -7.55 -62.11 111.67
CA ARG A 12 -7.98 -60.71 111.55
C ARG A 12 -6.88 -59.83 111.01
N THR A 13 -5.65 -60.03 111.47
CA THR A 13 -4.46 -59.32 110.97
C THR A 13 -4.29 -59.56 109.47
N GLN A 14 -4.27 -60.82 109.02
CA GLN A 14 -4.16 -61.15 107.59
C GLN A 14 -5.30 -60.58 106.73
N ASN A 15 -6.54 -60.63 107.22
CA ASN A 15 -7.69 -60.08 106.48
C ASN A 15 -7.66 -58.54 106.43
N SER A 16 -7.06 -57.89 107.44
CA SER A 16 -6.80 -56.45 107.39
C SER A 16 -5.74 -56.10 106.36
N GLU A 17 -4.65 -56.88 106.26
CA GLU A 17 -3.58 -56.70 105.28
C GLU A 17 -4.09 -56.90 103.83
N LEU A 18 -4.91 -57.93 103.59
CA LEU A 18 -5.47 -58.19 102.26
C LEU A 18 -6.40 -57.06 101.79
N ARG A 19 -7.14 -56.42 102.72
CA ARG A 19 -7.98 -55.26 102.42
C ARG A 19 -7.13 -54.05 102.06
N THR A 20 -6.04 -53.83 102.79
CA THR A 20 -5.07 -52.77 102.49
C THR A 20 -4.47 -52.96 101.09
N GLN A 21 -4.01 -54.17 100.76
CA GLN A 21 -3.48 -54.48 99.42
C GLN A 21 -4.52 -54.26 98.31
N ASN A 22 -5.78 -54.67 98.53
CA ASN A 22 -6.83 -54.45 97.53
C ASN A 22 -7.17 -52.97 97.34
N SER A 23 -7.07 -52.15 98.39
CA SER A 23 -7.23 -50.69 98.25
C SER A 23 -6.09 -50.04 97.48
N GLU A 24 -4.85 -50.51 97.69
CA GLU A 24 -3.68 -50.02 96.95
C GLU A 24 -3.78 -50.35 95.46
N LEU A 25 -4.20 -51.58 95.13
CA LEU A 25 -4.32 -52.04 93.74
C LEU A 25 -5.42 -51.28 92.98
N ARG A 26 -6.53 -50.94 93.65
CA ARG A 26 -7.56 -50.05 93.08
C ARG A 26 -7.03 -48.64 92.84
N THR A 27 -6.20 -48.15 93.74
CA THR A 27 -5.57 -46.82 93.62
C THR A 27 -4.62 -46.80 92.42
N GLN A 28 -3.72 -47.79 92.29
CA GLN A 28 -2.84 -47.93 91.13
C GLN A 28 -3.60 -48.05 89.80
N ASN A 29 -4.72 -48.80 89.78
CA ASN A 29 -5.51 -48.95 88.54
C ASN A 29 -6.21 -47.64 88.15
N SER A 30 -6.60 -46.81 89.13
CA SER A 30 -7.13 -45.47 88.86
C SER A 30 -6.07 -44.50 88.33
N GLU A 31 -4.83 -44.60 88.81
CA GLU A 31 -3.69 -43.83 88.31
C GLU A 31 -3.34 -44.22 86.87
N LEU A 32 -3.31 -45.53 86.57
CA LEU A 32 -3.07 -46.04 85.21
C LEU A 32 -4.12 -45.54 84.20
N ARG A 33 -5.40 -45.51 84.59
CA ARG A 33 -6.46 -44.94 83.74
C ARG A 33 -6.26 -43.45 83.49
N THR A 34 -5.79 -42.72 84.50
CA THR A 34 -5.51 -41.28 84.40
C THR A 34 -4.29 -41.04 83.50
N GLN A 35 -3.24 -41.86 83.60
CA GLN A 35 -2.10 -41.76 82.68
C GLN A 35 -2.50 -42.07 81.23
N ASN A 36 -3.35 -43.07 81.02
CA ASN A 36 -3.76 -43.46 79.68
C ASN A 36 -4.62 -42.38 78.99
N SER A 37 -5.44 -41.65 79.75
CA SER A 37 -6.21 -40.52 79.20
C SER A 37 -5.33 -39.32 78.84
N VAL A 38 -4.27 -39.05 79.62
CA VAL A 38 -3.27 -38.01 79.30
C VAL A 38 -2.52 -38.36 78.03
N ILE A 39 -2.07 -39.61 77.87
CA ILE A 39 -1.35 -40.06 76.67
C ILE A 39 -2.23 -39.92 75.41
N GLN A 40 -3.52 -40.26 75.48
CA GLN A 40 -4.43 -40.06 74.35
C GLN A 40 -4.63 -38.58 73.98
N CYS A 41 -4.64 -37.70 74.98
CA CYS A 41 -4.70 -36.27 74.77
C CYS A 41 -3.45 -35.78 74.02
N ASP A 42 -2.26 -36.18 74.47
CA ASP A 42 -0.98 -35.77 73.87
C ASP A 42 -0.82 -36.24 72.42
N ILE A 43 -1.23 -37.48 72.11
CA ILE A 43 -1.21 -38.01 70.74
C ILE A 43 -2.11 -37.18 69.82
N SER A 44 -3.28 -36.77 70.30
CA SER A 44 -4.22 -35.95 69.52
C SER A 44 -3.66 -34.54 69.24
N TYR A 45 -3.00 -33.92 70.21
CA TYR A 45 -2.31 -32.64 70.03
C TYR A 45 -1.16 -32.74 69.03
N PHE A 46 -0.36 -33.81 69.11
CA PHE A 46 0.78 -34.02 68.21
C PHE A 46 0.34 -34.19 66.75
N TRP A 47 -0.72 -34.94 66.50
CA TRP A 47 -1.31 -35.09 65.16
C TRP A 47 -1.80 -33.77 64.58
N GLY A 48 -2.50 -32.95 65.39
CA GLY A 48 -2.98 -31.63 64.96
C GLY A 48 -1.85 -30.67 64.58
N LEU A 49 -0.73 -30.69 65.32
CA LEU A 49 0.44 -29.85 65.05
C LEU A 49 1.13 -30.26 63.74
N SER A 50 1.28 -31.57 63.50
CA SER A 50 1.91 -32.13 62.30
C SER A 50 1.16 -31.75 61.02
N ILE A 51 -0.19 -31.82 61.04
CA ILE A 51 -1.03 -31.42 59.91
C ILE A 51 -0.86 -29.93 59.60
N LYS A 52 -0.90 -29.05 60.62
CA LYS A 52 -0.70 -27.60 60.43
C LYS A 52 0.66 -27.28 59.81
N LEU A 53 1.72 -27.93 60.28
CA LEU A 53 3.08 -27.72 59.78
C LEU A 53 3.20 -28.13 58.30
N HIS A 54 2.56 -29.24 57.92
CA HIS A 54 2.59 -29.74 56.54
C HIS A 54 1.83 -28.80 55.58
N THR A 55 0.69 -28.24 56.02
CA THR A 55 -0.08 -27.27 55.23
C THR A 55 0.67 -25.94 55.05
N MET A 56 1.32 -25.42 56.10
CA MET A 56 2.13 -24.20 56.02
C MET A 56 3.30 -24.33 55.04
N LYS A 57 4.00 -25.48 55.05
CA LYS A 57 5.12 -25.72 54.13
C LYS A 57 4.67 -25.73 52.66
N ARG A 58 3.50 -26.31 52.37
CA ARG A 58 2.94 -26.31 51.01
C ARG A 58 2.55 -24.91 50.54
N LEU A 59 2.00 -24.08 51.45
CA LEU A 59 1.64 -22.69 51.15
C LEU A 59 2.88 -21.83 50.82
N LEU A 60 3.93 -21.96 51.64
CA LEU A 60 5.20 -21.24 51.42
C LEU A 60 5.87 -21.64 50.10
N PHE A 61 5.81 -22.93 49.75
CA PHE A 61 6.35 -23.42 48.49
C PHE A 61 5.57 -22.89 47.27
N ALA A 62 4.23 -22.82 47.36
CA ALA A 62 3.39 -22.24 46.32
C ALA A 62 3.65 -20.73 46.12
N MET A 63 3.84 -19.98 47.21
CA MET A 63 4.21 -18.57 47.16
C MET A 63 5.58 -18.33 46.51
N ALA A 64 6.57 -19.19 46.80
CA ALA A 64 7.90 -19.09 46.20
C ALA A 64 7.87 -19.31 44.68
N ILE A 65 7.06 -20.27 44.20
CA ILE A 65 6.87 -20.51 42.76
C ILE A 65 6.18 -19.31 42.09
N PHE A 66 5.19 -18.69 42.76
CA PHE A 66 4.50 -17.51 42.26
C PHE A 66 5.42 -16.28 42.18
N ALA A 67 6.34 -16.10 43.13
CA ALA A 67 7.32 -15.02 43.11
C ALA A 67 8.33 -15.14 41.96
N CYS A 68 8.77 -16.36 41.62
CA CYS A 68 9.66 -16.59 40.48
C CYS A 68 8.99 -16.34 39.12
N ALA A 69 7.67 -16.55 39.01
CA ALA A 69 6.92 -16.33 37.76
C ALA A 69 6.74 -14.84 37.41
N LEU A 70 6.89 -13.93 38.38
CA LEU A 70 6.81 -12.48 38.16
C LEU A 70 8.16 -11.85 37.74
N GLY A 71 9.26 -12.60 37.81
CA GLY A 71 10.62 -12.10 37.54
C GLY A 71 11.04 -12.06 36.06
N THR A 72 10.17 -12.43 35.12
CA THR A 72 10.49 -12.53 33.68
C THR A 72 9.61 -11.67 32.76
N ALA A 73 8.78 -10.78 33.31
CA ALA A 73 7.96 -9.88 32.52
C ALA A 73 8.73 -8.58 32.21
N GLN A 74 9.29 -8.46 31.01
CA GLN A 74 9.79 -7.17 30.50
C GLN A 74 8.65 -6.14 30.48
N THR A 75 8.90 -4.93 30.97
CA THR A 75 7.88 -3.86 31.00
C THR A 75 7.70 -3.22 29.62
N ALA A 76 6.50 -2.67 29.35
CA ALA A 76 6.21 -2.01 28.07
C ALA A 76 7.12 -0.79 27.83
N GLU A 77 7.55 -0.10 28.89
CA GLU A 77 8.52 0.99 28.84
C GLU A 77 9.93 0.51 28.43
N GLU A 78 10.40 -0.63 28.93
CA GLU A 78 11.70 -1.19 28.57
C GLU A 78 11.74 -1.61 27.10
N ILE A 79 10.68 -2.25 26.59
CA ILE A 79 10.57 -2.61 25.17
C ILE A 79 10.56 -1.35 24.30
N LYS A 80 9.83 -0.30 24.69
CA LYS A 80 9.82 1.00 23.96
C LYS A 80 11.20 1.68 23.96
N SER A 81 11.92 1.61 25.08
CA SER A 81 13.29 2.10 25.22
C SER A 81 14.24 1.41 24.24
N GLU A 82 14.12 0.09 24.07
CA GLU A 82 14.93 -0.67 23.09
C GLU A 82 14.54 -0.43 21.63
N MET A 83 13.30 0.00 21.34
CA MET A 83 12.85 0.27 19.97
C MET A 83 13.54 1.50 19.36
N GLY A 84 13.85 2.53 20.14
CA GLY A 84 14.49 3.77 19.64
C GLY A 84 15.81 3.51 18.94
N PRO A 85 16.82 2.93 19.64
CA PRO A 85 18.13 2.60 19.05
C PRO A 85 18.06 1.67 17.83
N LYS A 86 17.07 0.74 17.82
CA LYS A 86 16.84 -0.15 16.67
C LYS A 86 16.26 0.61 15.47
N LYS A 87 15.32 1.55 15.69
CA LYS A 87 14.81 2.43 14.62
C LYS A 87 15.90 3.34 14.08
N ASP A 88 16.77 3.86 14.92
CA ASP A 88 17.92 4.68 14.50
C ASP A 88 18.90 3.86 13.67
N SER A 89 19.15 2.61 14.06
CA SER A 89 19.97 1.67 13.29
C SER A 89 19.34 1.36 11.93
N ILE A 90 18.02 1.16 11.85
CA ILE A 90 17.29 0.98 10.58
C ILE A 90 17.43 2.23 9.72
N ALA A 91 17.23 3.42 10.27
CA ALA A 91 17.37 4.68 9.54
C ALA A 91 18.80 4.88 9.00
N ALA A 92 19.82 4.57 9.81
CA ALA A 92 21.21 4.63 9.39
C ALA A 92 21.56 3.60 8.29
N ILE A 93 21.04 2.37 8.40
CA ILE A 93 21.15 1.35 7.35
C ILE A 93 20.45 1.83 6.08
N GLN A 94 19.23 2.34 6.18
CA GLN A 94 18.47 2.88 5.04
C GLN A 94 19.21 4.03 4.37
N GLY A 95 19.83 4.93 5.15
CA GLY A 95 20.67 6.01 4.61
C GLY A 95 21.86 5.48 3.80
N ARG A 96 22.55 4.45 4.29
CA ARG A 96 23.64 3.79 3.55
C ARG A 96 23.14 3.07 2.29
N VAL A 97 22.01 2.39 2.36
CA VAL A 97 21.36 1.76 1.19
C VAL A 97 20.99 2.81 0.15
N ASN A 98 20.40 3.94 0.56
CA ASN A 98 20.07 5.04 -0.35
C ASN A 98 21.32 5.67 -0.98
N ALA A 99 22.43 5.78 -0.24
CA ALA A 99 23.69 6.29 -0.78
C ALA A 99 24.29 5.32 -1.83
N LEU A 100 24.20 4.01 -1.60
CA LEU A 100 24.59 3.00 -2.59
C LEU A 100 23.64 3.01 -3.80
N GLN A 101 22.34 3.18 -3.58
CA GLN A 101 21.35 3.32 -4.66
C GLN A 101 21.67 4.54 -5.52
N ALA A 102 22.04 5.67 -4.91
CA ALA A 102 22.46 6.86 -5.66
C ALA A 102 23.73 6.62 -6.49
N GLN A 103 24.68 5.81 -6.00
CA GLN A 103 25.85 5.40 -6.79
C GLN A 103 25.46 4.48 -7.94
N LEU A 104 24.57 3.51 -7.72
CA LEU A 104 24.02 2.63 -8.76
C LEU A 104 23.27 3.43 -9.83
N ASP A 105 22.46 4.40 -9.40
CA ASP A 105 21.73 5.30 -10.29
C ASP A 105 22.67 6.26 -11.05
N ALA A 106 23.89 6.49 -10.57
CA ALA A 106 24.87 7.31 -11.28
C ALA A 106 25.69 6.51 -12.32
N LEU A 107 25.60 5.17 -12.33
CA LEU A 107 26.34 4.35 -13.29
C LEU A 107 25.80 4.52 -14.73
N PRO A 108 26.69 4.48 -15.72
CA PRO A 108 26.31 4.54 -17.13
C PRO A 108 25.53 3.28 -17.55
N GLY A 109 24.79 3.40 -18.65
CA GLY A 109 23.96 2.32 -19.19
C GLY A 109 22.46 2.61 -19.17
N TRP A 110 21.69 1.58 -19.55
CA TRP A 110 20.25 1.66 -19.73
C TRP A 110 19.50 1.49 -18.43
N LYS A 111 18.69 2.48 -18.09
CA LYS A 111 17.67 2.43 -17.05
C LYS A 111 16.32 2.17 -17.70
N ILE A 112 15.77 1.00 -17.44
CA ILE A 112 14.50 0.54 -18.00
C ILE A 112 13.51 0.40 -16.84
N GLY A 113 12.28 0.84 -17.04
CA GLY A 113 11.21 0.65 -16.07
C GLY A 113 9.84 0.79 -16.72
N ALA A 114 8.81 0.28 -16.03
CA ALA A 114 7.44 0.43 -16.48
C ALA A 114 6.47 0.51 -15.30
N PHE A 115 5.48 1.38 -15.40
CA PHE A 115 4.43 1.51 -14.39
C PHE A 115 3.10 1.78 -15.07
N GLY A 116 2.00 1.58 -14.37
CA GLY A 116 0.69 1.68 -14.95
C GLY A 116 -0.42 1.72 -13.92
N THR A 117 -1.64 1.84 -14.40
CA THR A 117 -2.85 1.80 -13.59
C THR A 117 -3.77 0.77 -14.22
N ILE A 118 -4.28 -0.18 -13.43
CA ILE A 118 -5.40 -1.02 -13.86
C ILE A 118 -6.56 -0.64 -12.97
N GLY A 119 -7.59 -0.06 -13.58
CA GLY A 119 -8.80 0.37 -12.92
C GLY A 119 -9.99 -0.37 -13.50
N GLY A 120 -10.95 -0.69 -12.66
CA GLY A 120 -12.24 -1.13 -13.16
C GLY A 120 -13.33 -1.07 -12.11
N SER A 121 -14.55 -0.88 -12.57
CA SER A 121 -15.75 -0.97 -11.76
C SER A 121 -16.75 -1.89 -12.47
N LEU A 122 -17.53 -2.63 -11.69
CA LEU A 122 -18.67 -3.39 -12.18
C LEU A 122 -19.82 -3.12 -11.22
N SER A 123 -21.01 -2.88 -11.74
CA SER A 123 -22.20 -2.59 -10.97
C SER A 123 -23.44 -3.13 -11.67
N ASN A 124 -24.39 -3.60 -10.88
CA ASN A 124 -25.67 -4.13 -11.35
C ASN A 124 -26.75 -3.58 -10.44
N PHE A 125 -27.74 -2.95 -11.04
CA PHE A 125 -28.92 -2.44 -10.36
C PHE A 125 -30.15 -3.13 -10.92
N ASN A 126 -31.05 -3.51 -10.02
CA ASN A 126 -32.39 -3.99 -10.36
C ASN A 126 -33.37 -3.28 -9.41
N ASN A 127 -34.44 -2.71 -9.96
CA ASN A 127 -35.51 -2.05 -9.21
C ASN A 127 -35.03 -0.90 -8.29
N TRP A 128 -33.96 -0.20 -8.68
CA TRP A 128 -33.41 0.92 -7.89
C TRP A 128 -34.05 2.26 -8.31
N PHE A 129 -35.34 2.42 -8.01
CA PHE A 129 -36.21 3.44 -8.62
C PHE A 129 -35.87 4.91 -8.32
N ALA A 130 -34.92 5.20 -7.44
CA ALA A 130 -34.52 6.58 -7.12
C ALA A 130 -33.57 7.22 -8.16
N GLN A 131 -33.08 6.44 -9.14
CA GLN A 131 -32.20 6.90 -10.22
C GLN A 131 -32.91 6.91 -11.58
N GLY A 132 -32.34 7.59 -12.57
CA GLY A 132 -32.91 7.71 -13.93
C GLY A 132 -33.02 6.37 -14.70
N ILE A 133 -32.11 5.41 -14.44
CA ILE A 133 -32.11 4.07 -15.04
C ILE A 133 -32.16 3.01 -13.93
N PRO A 134 -33.35 2.60 -13.45
CA PRO A 134 -33.49 1.72 -12.27
C PRO A 134 -32.93 0.30 -12.45
N ASN A 135 -32.90 -0.20 -13.69
CA ASN A 135 -32.43 -1.53 -14.05
C ASN A 135 -31.24 -1.41 -15.02
N ASN A 136 -30.01 -1.40 -14.50
CA ASN A 136 -28.83 -1.30 -15.37
C ASN A 136 -27.70 -2.26 -15.01
N ASN A 137 -26.85 -2.52 -15.98
CA ASN A 137 -25.50 -3.05 -15.81
C ASN A 137 -24.52 -1.95 -16.20
N SER A 138 -23.58 -1.61 -15.31
CA SER A 138 -22.51 -0.69 -15.65
C SER A 138 -21.15 -1.27 -15.32
N GLY A 139 -20.17 -0.86 -16.10
CA GLY A 139 -18.80 -1.27 -15.87
C GLY A 139 -17.83 -0.30 -16.50
N SER A 140 -16.66 -0.19 -15.90
CA SER A 140 -15.52 0.44 -16.54
C SER A 140 -14.33 -0.50 -16.41
N ILE A 141 -13.52 -0.57 -17.45
CA ILE A 141 -12.21 -1.21 -17.38
C ILE A 141 -11.22 -0.31 -18.10
N GLY A 142 -10.12 -0.06 -17.42
CA GLY A 142 -9.08 0.83 -17.87
C GLY A 142 -7.73 0.24 -17.57
N PHE A 143 -6.82 0.34 -18.53
CA PHE A 143 -5.42 0.08 -18.25
C PHE A 143 -4.52 1.14 -18.87
N THR A 144 -3.52 1.54 -18.11
CA THR A 144 -2.46 2.42 -18.57
C THR A 144 -1.11 1.73 -18.41
N VAL A 145 -0.23 1.92 -19.39
CA VAL A 145 1.15 1.46 -19.35
C VAL A 145 2.05 2.63 -19.72
N ASN A 146 2.99 2.95 -18.84
CA ASN A 146 4.03 3.94 -19.02
C ASN A 146 5.39 3.23 -18.92
N ALA A 147 6.06 3.04 -20.04
CA ALA A 147 7.39 2.45 -20.08
C ALA A 147 8.44 3.51 -20.43
N PHE A 148 9.65 3.35 -19.89
CA PHE A 148 10.79 4.16 -20.26
C PHE A 148 12.05 3.32 -20.41
N ALA A 149 12.93 3.77 -21.31
CA ALA A 149 14.28 3.25 -21.47
C ALA A 149 15.22 4.45 -21.67
N ASN A 150 16.00 4.77 -20.65
CA ASN A 150 16.83 5.96 -20.62
C ASN A 150 18.30 5.58 -20.43
N GLN A 151 19.16 6.06 -21.31
CA GLN A 151 20.60 5.98 -21.19
C GLN A 151 21.17 7.37 -20.95
N GLN A 152 22.01 7.51 -19.94
CA GLN A 152 22.66 8.77 -19.60
C GLN A 152 24.18 8.52 -19.53
N GLU A 153 24.91 9.07 -20.49
CA GLU A 153 26.38 8.96 -20.57
C GLU A 153 27.03 10.33 -20.34
N GLU A 154 28.35 10.38 -20.24
CA GLU A 154 29.08 11.64 -20.06
C GLU A 154 28.83 12.62 -21.23
N LYS A 155 28.85 12.13 -22.47
CA LYS A 155 28.74 12.97 -23.69
C LYS A 155 27.35 13.03 -24.31
N PHE A 156 26.49 12.07 -24.03
CA PHE A 156 25.17 12.00 -24.65
C PHE A 156 24.12 11.48 -23.67
N PHE A 157 22.87 11.63 -24.06
CA PHE A 157 21.76 10.92 -23.45
C PHE A 157 20.85 10.38 -24.54
N TRP A 158 20.12 9.33 -24.21
CA TRP A 158 19.08 8.78 -25.05
C TRP A 158 17.89 8.44 -24.16
N ARG A 159 16.78 9.17 -24.34
CA ARG A 159 15.56 8.98 -23.56
C ARG A 159 14.47 8.44 -24.44
N ASN A 160 13.86 7.35 -24.02
CA ASN A 160 12.75 6.72 -24.73
C ASN A 160 11.59 6.56 -23.77
N ALA A 161 10.38 6.84 -24.25
CA ALA A 161 9.17 6.65 -23.49
C ALA A 161 8.07 6.07 -24.37
N ALA A 162 7.27 5.17 -23.82
CA ALA A 162 6.04 4.69 -24.43
C ALA A 162 4.90 4.81 -23.42
N ASN A 163 3.77 5.34 -23.86
CA ASN A 163 2.55 5.50 -23.11
C ASN A 163 1.39 4.85 -23.87
N ILE A 164 0.61 4.05 -23.16
CA ILE A 164 -0.62 3.42 -23.62
C ILE A 164 -1.68 3.73 -22.56
N ASN A 165 -2.85 4.20 -22.97
CA ASN A 165 -4.00 4.41 -22.10
C ASN A 165 -5.28 4.00 -22.84
N LEU A 166 -5.84 2.87 -22.44
CA LEU A 166 -7.01 2.28 -23.06
C LEU A 166 -8.10 2.11 -22.02
N ASN A 167 -9.28 2.68 -22.27
CA ASN A 167 -10.44 2.58 -21.38
C ASN A 167 -11.69 2.18 -22.16
N TRP A 168 -12.51 1.35 -21.52
CA TRP A 168 -13.85 1.00 -21.97
C TRP A 168 -14.86 1.26 -20.87
N VAL A 169 -16.02 1.76 -21.26
CA VAL A 169 -17.16 1.97 -20.38
C VAL A 169 -18.39 1.25 -20.93
N LYS A 170 -19.18 0.71 -20.03
CA LYS A 170 -20.48 0.12 -20.29
C LYS A 170 -21.49 0.77 -19.35
N LEU A 171 -22.62 1.17 -19.91
CA LEU A 171 -23.85 1.47 -19.21
C LEU A 171 -24.97 0.93 -20.08
N ASP A 172 -25.64 -0.10 -19.58
CA ASP A 172 -26.65 -0.90 -20.27
C ASP A 172 -27.96 -0.80 -19.48
N ASP A 173 -28.90 -0.05 -20.03
CA ASP A 173 -30.28 0.09 -19.58
C ASP A 173 -31.10 -1.14 -20.04
N LYS A 174 -31.44 -2.01 -19.08
CA LYS A 174 -32.19 -3.23 -19.37
C LYS A 174 -33.62 -2.96 -19.82
N ASP A 175 -34.11 -1.74 -19.62
CA ASP A 175 -35.46 -1.32 -19.94
C ASP A 175 -35.54 -0.64 -21.34
N ASP A 176 -34.42 -0.36 -22.00
CA ASP A 176 -34.37 0.22 -23.36
C ASP A 176 -33.80 -0.79 -24.39
N PRO A 177 -34.64 -1.36 -25.29
CA PRO A 177 -34.20 -2.33 -26.29
C PRO A 177 -33.33 -1.73 -27.42
N THR A 178 -33.15 -0.41 -27.44
CA THR A 178 -32.30 0.30 -28.41
C THR A 178 -30.96 0.76 -27.83
N ASP A 179 -30.72 0.50 -26.54
CA ASP A 179 -29.43 0.81 -25.89
C ASP A 179 -28.32 -0.14 -26.35
N ASP A 180 -27.08 0.33 -26.21
CA ASP A 180 -25.87 -0.45 -26.49
C ASP A 180 -25.45 -1.23 -25.24
N ASP A 181 -25.67 -2.55 -25.27
CA ASP A 181 -25.31 -3.48 -24.21
C ASP A 181 -23.80 -3.83 -24.19
N GLY A 182 -23.00 -3.23 -25.07
CA GLY A 182 -21.57 -3.44 -25.20
C GLY A 182 -20.71 -2.55 -24.31
N PHE A 183 -19.45 -2.98 -24.12
CA PHE A 183 -18.40 -2.07 -23.69
C PHE A 183 -17.98 -1.20 -24.88
N ARG A 184 -18.04 0.12 -24.68
CA ARG A 184 -17.64 1.12 -25.66
C ARG A 184 -16.31 1.73 -25.27
N GLU A 185 -15.48 2.02 -26.26
CA GLU A 185 -14.23 2.75 -26.08
C GLU A 185 -14.52 4.15 -25.50
N SER A 186 -13.82 4.50 -24.41
CA SER A 186 -13.91 5.83 -23.79
C SER A 186 -12.58 6.57 -23.77
N THR A 187 -11.47 5.87 -23.99
CA THR A 187 -10.14 6.48 -24.17
C THR A 187 -9.28 5.55 -24.99
N ASP A 188 -8.58 6.12 -25.95
CA ASP A 188 -7.56 5.42 -26.72
C ASP A 188 -6.40 6.36 -27.01
N VAL A 189 -5.32 6.19 -26.27
CA VAL A 189 -4.12 7.02 -26.41
C VAL A 189 -2.91 6.13 -26.47
N PHE A 190 -2.15 6.28 -27.55
CA PHE A 190 -0.81 5.75 -27.70
C PHE A 190 0.18 6.87 -28.01
N ASN A 191 1.31 6.88 -27.32
CA ASN A 191 2.43 7.76 -27.59
C ASN A 191 3.74 6.99 -27.44
N ILE A 192 4.64 7.11 -28.40
CA ILE A 192 6.02 6.68 -28.28
C ILE A 192 6.96 7.81 -28.68
N SER A 193 8.01 8.01 -27.89
CA SER A 193 9.02 9.03 -28.14
C SER A 193 10.43 8.52 -27.95
N SER A 194 11.35 9.09 -28.73
CA SER A 194 12.79 8.86 -28.67
C SER A 194 13.51 10.19 -28.83
N LEU A 195 14.20 10.60 -27.78
CA LEU A 195 14.97 11.84 -27.69
C LEU A 195 16.45 11.48 -27.53
N TYR A 196 17.24 11.77 -28.54
CA TYR A 196 18.69 11.65 -28.49
C TYR A 196 19.31 13.04 -28.35
N GLY A 197 20.27 13.21 -27.45
CA GLY A 197 20.96 14.49 -27.26
C GLY A 197 22.45 14.34 -27.03
N TRP A 198 23.23 15.19 -27.70
CA TRP A 198 24.65 15.36 -27.49
C TRP A 198 24.90 16.57 -26.58
N LYS A 199 25.54 16.33 -25.43
CA LYS A 199 25.74 17.35 -24.40
C LYS A 199 26.82 18.35 -24.82
N LEU A 200 26.48 19.63 -24.74
CA LEU A 200 27.41 20.75 -24.89
C LEU A 200 27.90 21.25 -23.52
N SER A 201 27.10 21.02 -22.47
CA SER A 201 27.42 21.27 -21.07
C SER A 201 26.59 20.33 -20.18
N ASP A 202 26.77 20.40 -18.87
CA ASP A 202 26.00 19.61 -17.90
C ASP A 202 24.48 19.87 -17.97
N LYS A 203 24.08 21.04 -18.48
CA LYS A 203 22.67 21.47 -18.52
C LYS A 203 22.09 21.63 -19.92
N PHE A 204 22.92 21.64 -20.96
CA PHE A 204 22.47 21.88 -22.33
C PHE A 204 23.03 20.85 -23.29
N ALA A 205 22.16 20.38 -24.18
CA ALA A 205 22.49 19.49 -25.28
C ALA A 205 21.85 19.98 -26.57
N ILE A 206 22.49 19.67 -27.70
CA ILE A 206 21.81 19.63 -28.99
C ILE A 206 21.10 18.29 -29.12
N SER A 207 19.91 18.25 -29.68
CA SER A 207 19.10 17.03 -29.66
C SER A 207 18.20 16.89 -30.88
N ALA A 208 17.81 15.64 -31.12
CA ALA A 208 16.81 15.23 -32.09
C ALA A 208 15.71 14.42 -31.38
N LEU A 209 14.45 14.65 -31.75
CA LEU A 209 13.27 14.03 -31.18
C LEU A 209 12.46 13.38 -32.30
N GLY A 210 12.05 12.14 -32.09
CA GLY A 210 10.89 11.56 -32.74
C GLY A 210 9.79 11.35 -31.70
N GLU A 211 8.59 11.84 -31.96
CA GLU A 211 7.40 11.54 -31.15
C GLU A 211 6.24 11.14 -32.07
N TYR A 212 5.70 9.95 -31.86
CA TYR A 212 4.57 9.42 -32.61
C TYR A 212 3.38 9.22 -31.67
N ARG A 213 2.23 9.79 -32.04
CA ARG A 213 0.98 9.77 -31.27
C ARG A 213 -0.16 9.28 -32.15
N THR A 214 -0.96 8.34 -31.65
CA THR A 214 -2.11 7.79 -32.38
C THR A 214 -3.09 7.15 -31.40
N THR A 215 -4.25 6.75 -31.89
CA THR A 215 -5.15 5.73 -31.32
C THR A 215 -4.74 4.32 -31.80
N LEU A 216 -5.21 3.26 -31.14
CA LEU A 216 -4.87 1.84 -31.40
C LEU A 216 -6.07 0.92 -31.69
N LEU A 217 -7.26 1.28 -31.23
CA LEU A 217 -8.43 0.41 -31.17
C LEU A 217 -9.24 0.52 -32.45
N SER A 218 -10.09 1.55 -32.56
CA SER A 218 -11.11 1.63 -33.61
C SER A 218 -10.68 2.48 -34.82
N ASN A 219 -9.78 3.45 -34.64
CA ASN A 219 -9.35 4.41 -35.67
C ASN A 219 -7.82 4.54 -35.75
N PHE A 220 -7.11 3.41 -35.80
CA PHE A 220 -5.64 3.41 -35.79
C PHE A 220 -5.02 4.36 -36.83
N ASN A 221 -4.22 5.30 -36.33
CA ASN A 221 -3.49 6.29 -37.12
C ASN A 221 -4.38 7.24 -37.93
N ASP A 222 -5.61 7.51 -37.43
CA ASP A 222 -6.56 8.45 -38.03
C ASP A 222 -7.33 9.28 -36.96
N PRO A 223 -6.81 10.47 -36.56
CA PRO A 223 -5.54 11.03 -36.97
C PRO A 223 -4.35 10.44 -36.18
N GLY A 224 -3.25 10.19 -36.89
CA GLY A 224 -1.93 9.95 -36.31
C GLY A 224 -1.02 11.15 -36.49
N TYR A 225 -0.13 11.39 -35.53
CA TYR A 225 0.83 12.51 -35.55
C TYR A 225 2.25 12.00 -35.37
N LEU A 226 3.15 12.36 -36.27
CA LEU A 226 4.59 12.13 -36.13
C LEU A 226 5.33 13.47 -36.12
N ASP A 227 5.92 13.80 -34.99
CA ASP A 227 6.83 14.93 -34.83
C ASP A 227 8.27 14.46 -35.03
N LEU A 228 8.96 15.04 -36.01
CA LEU A 228 10.41 14.90 -36.18
C LEU A 228 11.07 16.26 -36.03
N GLY A 229 11.82 16.42 -34.95
CA GLY A 229 12.38 17.69 -34.53
C GLY A 229 13.87 17.65 -34.23
N VAL A 230 14.53 18.78 -34.45
CA VAL A 230 15.90 19.04 -34.00
C VAL A 230 16.02 20.40 -33.33
N GLY A 231 16.90 20.49 -32.35
CA GLY A 231 17.15 21.73 -31.63
C GLY A 231 17.97 21.52 -30.37
N GLY A 232 17.47 22.06 -29.25
CA GLY A 232 18.13 21.98 -27.96
C GLY A 232 17.32 21.22 -26.92
N THR A 233 18.03 20.63 -25.96
CA THR A 233 17.47 20.15 -24.70
C THR A 233 18.18 20.82 -23.54
N TRP A 234 17.40 21.39 -22.63
CA TRP A 234 17.84 22.04 -21.41
C TRP A 234 17.40 21.21 -20.20
N THR A 235 18.34 20.88 -19.33
CA THR A 235 18.11 20.15 -18.07
C THR A 235 18.56 21.03 -16.91
N PRO A 236 17.76 22.01 -16.47
CA PRO A 236 18.15 22.97 -15.44
C PRO A 236 18.41 22.32 -14.07
N ILE A 237 17.65 21.27 -13.76
CA ILE A 237 17.73 20.43 -12.56
C ILE A 237 17.56 18.97 -12.98
N THR A 238 17.97 18.03 -12.12
CA THR A 238 17.93 16.58 -12.42
C THR A 238 16.55 16.07 -12.81
N ASP A 239 15.50 16.61 -12.19
CA ASP A 239 14.12 16.14 -12.31
C ASP A 239 13.36 16.78 -13.49
N LEU A 240 13.95 17.75 -14.21
CA LEU A 240 13.29 18.54 -15.27
C LEU A 240 14.08 18.47 -16.58
N VAL A 241 13.41 18.02 -17.64
CA VAL A 241 13.92 18.01 -19.02
C VAL A 241 13.05 18.90 -19.89
N VAL A 242 13.63 19.94 -20.47
CA VAL A 242 12.95 20.85 -21.39
C VAL A 242 13.54 20.67 -22.79
N VAL A 243 12.72 20.32 -23.77
CA VAL A 243 13.10 20.19 -25.19
C VAL A 243 12.54 21.39 -25.94
N ILE A 244 13.36 22.05 -26.74
CA ILE A 244 12.97 23.16 -27.59
C ILE A 244 13.56 22.90 -28.97
N HIS A 245 12.73 22.39 -29.87
CA HIS A 245 13.09 22.06 -31.25
C HIS A 245 12.42 23.05 -32.19
N PRO A 246 13.08 24.18 -32.55
CA PRO A 246 12.51 25.19 -33.44
C PRO A 246 12.35 24.69 -34.87
N LEU A 247 13.01 23.58 -35.23
CA LEU A 247 12.86 22.89 -36.50
C LEU A 247 12.19 21.55 -36.23
N ASN A 248 10.87 21.53 -36.20
CA ASN A 248 10.07 20.33 -36.05
C ASN A 248 9.03 20.26 -37.15
N TYR A 249 9.01 19.17 -37.91
CA TYR A 249 7.94 18.91 -38.85
C TYR A 249 6.92 17.99 -38.19
N ASN A 250 5.66 18.43 -38.15
CA ASN A 250 4.54 17.64 -37.67
C ASN A 250 3.85 17.00 -38.88
N PHE A 251 4.06 15.71 -39.07
CA PHE A 251 3.32 14.90 -40.03
C PHE A 251 1.99 14.51 -39.40
N VAL A 252 0.89 14.76 -40.11
CA VAL A 252 -0.44 14.29 -39.75
C VAL A 252 -0.89 13.26 -40.77
N PHE A 253 -1.27 12.09 -40.28
CA PHE A 253 -1.85 11.02 -41.06
C PHE A 253 -3.34 10.99 -40.74
N SER A 254 -4.20 11.28 -41.71
CA SER A 254 -5.64 11.18 -41.55
C SER A 254 -6.30 11.00 -42.91
N ASP A 255 -7.45 10.35 -42.93
CA ASP A 255 -8.29 10.25 -44.12
C ASP A 255 -9.03 11.59 -44.41
N GLU A 256 -9.10 12.50 -43.42
CA GLU A 256 -9.74 13.82 -43.50
C GLU A 256 -8.73 14.92 -43.91
N ASP A 257 -8.22 14.84 -45.14
CA ASP A 257 -7.14 15.67 -45.69
C ASP A 257 -7.45 17.17 -45.82
N THR A 258 -8.73 17.56 -45.70
CA THR A 258 -9.15 18.97 -45.69
C THR A 258 -9.15 19.61 -44.30
N ILE A 259 -9.19 18.79 -43.24
CA ILE A 259 -9.21 19.24 -41.84
C ILE A 259 -7.81 19.13 -41.23
N PHE A 260 -7.14 18.00 -41.47
CA PHE A 260 -5.82 17.73 -40.89
C PHE A 260 -4.70 18.12 -41.84
N ASN A 261 -3.83 19.02 -41.39
CA ASN A 261 -2.69 19.50 -42.17
C ASN A 261 -1.38 19.31 -41.42
N SER A 262 -0.42 18.73 -42.13
CA SER A 262 0.98 18.71 -41.69
C SER A 262 1.59 20.09 -41.81
N SER A 263 2.46 20.48 -40.88
CA SER A 263 3.15 21.77 -40.97
C SER A 263 4.52 21.77 -40.29
N LEU A 264 5.36 22.72 -40.69
CA LEU A 264 6.61 23.02 -40.00
C LEU A 264 6.32 23.94 -38.80
N GLY A 265 7.01 23.69 -37.69
CA GLY A 265 6.82 24.45 -36.47
C GLY A 265 7.92 24.24 -35.44
N ALA A 266 7.64 24.72 -34.23
CA ALA A 266 8.46 24.48 -33.04
C ALA A 266 7.81 23.44 -32.14
N LYS A 267 8.59 22.46 -31.67
CA LYS A 267 8.18 21.54 -30.61
C LYS A 267 8.78 21.97 -29.28
N ILE A 268 7.94 22.06 -28.26
CA ILE A 268 8.33 22.35 -26.89
C ILE A 268 7.82 21.22 -26.01
N VAL A 269 8.73 20.57 -25.28
CA VAL A 269 8.38 19.53 -24.30
C VAL A 269 8.96 19.91 -22.95
N ALA A 270 8.20 19.77 -21.87
CA ALA A 270 8.70 19.88 -20.51
C ALA A 270 8.26 18.65 -19.71
N ASP A 271 9.21 17.78 -19.36
CA ASP A 271 8.99 16.61 -18.53
C ASP A 271 9.60 16.84 -17.14
N TYR A 272 8.74 16.85 -16.12
CA TYR A 272 9.12 16.95 -14.73
C TYR A 272 8.70 15.68 -13.99
N THR A 273 9.66 14.96 -13.42
CA THR A 273 9.39 13.73 -12.67
C THR A 273 10.11 13.78 -11.32
N LYS A 274 9.35 13.77 -10.22
CA LYS A 274 9.92 13.84 -8.87
C LYS A 274 9.12 13.04 -7.85
N LYS A 275 9.83 12.44 -6.89
CA LYS A 275 9.21 11.86 -5.70
C LYS A 275 9.06 12.90 -4.59
N LEU A 276 7.82 13.24 -4.25
CA LEU A 276 7.42 14.16 -3.18
C LEU A 276 7.02 13.36 -1.93
N GLY A 277 8.03 12.99 -1.13
CA GLY A 277 7.82 12.12 0.03
C GLY A 277 7.35 10.72 -0.41
N PRO A 278 6.16 10.25 0.01
CA PRO A 278 5.63 8.96 -0.43
C PRO A 278 4.90 9.02 -1.78
N VAL A 279 4.66 10.22 -2.32
CA VAL A 279 3.94 10.42 -3.59
C VAL A 279 4.93 10.61 -4.73
N SER A 280 4.83 9.80 -5.77
CA SER A 280 5.49 10.06 -7.06
C SER A 280 4.65 11.04 -7.86
N PHE A 281 5.26 12.11 -8.36
CA PHE A 281 4.63 13.12 -9.18
C PHE A 281 5.32 13.23 -10.54
N LYS A 282 4.52 13.24 -11.61
CA LYS A 282 4.98 13.50 -12.97
C LYS A 282 4.10 14.57 -13.61
N SER A 283 4.72 15.52 -14.30
CA SER A 283 4.05 16.53 -15.12
C SER A 283 4.73 16.56 -16.48
N ASN A 284 3.97 16.42 -17.56
CA ASN A 284 4.49 16.39 -18.92
C ASN A 284 3.68 17.34 -19.80
N LEU A 285 4.32 18.39 -20.30
CA LEU A 285 3.78 19.27 -21.32
C LEU A 285 4.42 18.89 -22.67
N SER A 286 3.60 18.67 -23.70
CA SER A 286 4.04 18.50 -25.09
C SER A 286 3.24 19.48 -25.95
N MET A 287 3.92 20.44 -26.56
CA MET A 287 3.35 21.51 -27.39
C MET A 287 4.01 21.52 -28.76
N PHE A 288 3.19 21.60 -29.80
CA PHE A 288 3.60 21.91 -31.15
C PHE A 288 3.00 23.26 -31.56
N GLN A 289 3.86 24.19 -31.95
CA GLN A 289 3.49 25.50 -32.46
C GLN A 289 3.78 25.54 -33.95
N SER A 290 2.75 25.54 -34.78
CA SER A 290 2.91 25.67 -36.23
C SER A 290 3.35 27.10 -36.61
N TYR A 291 4.19 27.20 -37.64
CA TYR A 291 4.57 28.48 -38.25
C TYR A 291 3.60 28.93 -39.34
N GLU A 292 2.67 28.07 -39.75
CA GLU A 292 1.69 28.39 -40.79
C GLU A 292 0.43 29.04 -40.19
N SER A 293 -0.14 28.43 -39.14
CA SER A 293 -1.30 28.98 -38.42
C SER A 293 -1.36 28.52 -36.97
N GLY A 294 -1.96 29.34 -36.11
CA GLY A 294 -2.33 28.94 -34.75
C GLY A 294 -3.32 27.78 -34.72
N ASP A 295 -4.16 27.62 -35.76
CA ASP A 295 -5.16 26.54 -35.83
C ASP A 295 -4.53 25.14 -35.97
N LEU A 296 -3.31 25.06 -36.53
CA LEU A 296 -2.54 23.83 -36.65
C LEU A 296 -1.68 23.54 -35.42
N SER A 297 -1.66 24.47 -34.45
CA SER A 297 -0.91 24.30 -33.21
C SER A 297 -1.71 23.45 -32.22
N ASN A 298 -1.01 22.68 -31.42
CA ASN A 298 -1.64 21.83 -30.41
C ASN A 298 -0.76 21.70 -29.17
N TRP A 299 -1.39 21.42 -28.04
CA TRP A 299 -0.67 21.06 -26.83
C TRP A 299 -1.44 20.05 -26.00
N THR A 300 -0.69 19.25 -25.26
CA THR A 300 -1.20 18.30 -24.26
C THR A 300 -0.37 18.46 -23.00
N TRP A 301 -1.04 18.58 -21.86
CA TRP A 301 -0.43 18.67 -20.54
C TRP A 301 -1.03 17.63 -19.61
N THR A 302 -0.21 16.65 -19.21
CA THR A 302 -0.62 15.57 -18.30
C THR A 302 0.06 15.70 -16.95
N ASN A 303 -0.66 15.34 -15.89
CA ASN A 303 -0.21 15.36 -14.52
C ASN A 303 -0.63 14.06 -13.85
N SER A 304 0.34 13.36 -13.26
CA SER A 304 0.16 12.04 -12.64
C SER A 304 0.69 12.05 -11.22
N PHE A 305 -0.12 11.57 -10.29
CA PHE A 305 0.21 11.36 -8.89
C PHE A 305 0.06 9.88 -8.56
N ALA A 306 1.08 9.26 -7.99
CA ALA A 306 1.01 7.86 -7.56
C ALA A 306 1.49 7.72 -6.12
N TYR A 307 0.67 7.10 -5.27
CA TYR A 307 1.01 6.77 -3.90
C TYR A 307 1.08 5.25 -3.73
N THR A 308 2.25 4.74 -3.39
CA THR A 308 2.44 3.31 -3.14
C THR A 308 1.86 2.91 -1.78
N LEU A 309 0.84 2.05 -1.78
CA LEU A 309 0.21 1.53 -0.56
C LEU A 309 0.97 0.32 -0.03
N TRP A 310 1.28 -0.64 -0.91
CA TRP A 310 1.93 -1.89 -0.53
C TRP A 310 2.76 -2.46 -1.69
N LYS A 311 4.08 -2.55 -1.49
CA LYS A 311 5.05 -3.03 -2.47
C LYS A 311 4.93 -2.27 -3.80
N VAL A 312 4.38 -2.92 -4.82
CA VAL A 312 4.21 -2.38 -6.16
C VAL A 312 2.83 -1.76 -6.36
N ILE A 313 1.86 -2.03 -5.48
CA ILE A 313 0.46 -1.63 -5.60
C ILE A 313 0.26 -0.29 -4.88
N GLY A 314 -0.47 0.61 -5.52
CA GLY A 314 -0.77 1.94 -5.02
C GLY A 314 -2.13 2.45 -5.47
N VAL A 315 -2.34 3.74 -5.24
CA VAL A 315 -3.41 4.52 -5.87
C VAL A 315 -2.78 5.55 -6.81
N GLY A 316 -3.42 5.77 -7.94
CA GLY A 316 -3.03 6.73 -8.96
C GLY A 316 -4.12 7.76 -9.18
N PHE A 317 -3.72 9.00 -9.43
CA PHE A 317 -4.58 10.05 -9.95
C PHE A 317 -3.89 10.70 -11.15
N ASP A 318 -4.55 10.68 -12.30
CA ASP A 318 -4.09 11.27 -13.55
C ASP A 318 -5.08 12.35 -13.97
N PHE A 319 -4.56 13.47 -14.46
CA PHE A 319 -5.34 14.56 -15.03
C PHE A 319 -4.64 15.10 -16.28
N GLY A 320 -5.40 15.26 -17.36
CA GLY A 320 -4.89 15.76 -18.62
C GLY A 320 -5.71 16.92 -19.16
N LEU A 321 -5.00 17.87 -19.77
CA LEU A 321 -5.53 18.97 -20.56
C LEU A 321 -4.99 18.85 -21.98
N ARG A 322 -5.83 19.13 -22.97
CA ARG A 322 -5.45 19.13 -24.38
C ARG A 322 -6.19 20.21 -25.14
N ASN A 323 -5.52 20.78 -26.12
CA ASN A 323 -6.09 21.76 -27.02
C ASN A 323 -5.57 21.47 -28.43
N ASN A 324 -6.47 21.15 -29.35
CA ASN A 324 -6.15 20.84 -30.73
C ASN A 324 -7.36 21.16 -31.61
N LYS A 325 -7.30 22.27 -32.35
CA LYS A 325 -8.45 22.79 -33.10
C LYS A 325 -8.81 21.91 -34.29
N GLN A 326 -7.84 21.19 -34.86
CA GLN A 326 -8.08 20.24 -35.95
C GLN A 326 -8.98 19.08 -35.48
N GLU A 327 -8.75 18.58 -34.26
CA GLU A 327 -9.60 17.54 -33.67
C GLU A 327 -11.00 18.06 -33.32
N THR A 328 -11.11 19.29 -32.81
CA THR A 328 -12.40 19.92 -32.55
C THR A 328 -13.20 20.11 -33.85
N LEU A 329 -12.56 20.56 -34.93
CA LEU A 329 -13.20 20.70 -36.24
C LEU A 329 -13.65 19.34 -36.77
N ASN A 330 -12.78 18.32 -36.73
CA ASN A 330 -13.13 16.97 -37.14
C ASN A 330 -14.32 16.41 -36.34
N TYR A 331 -14.35 16.65 -35.03
CA TYR A 331 -15.48 16.22 -34.20
C TYR A 331 -16.79 16.87 -34.65
N ILE A 332 -16.82 18.19 -34.86
CA ILE A 332 -18.03 18.92 -35.28
C ILE A 332 -18.49 18.50 -36.68
N VAL A 333 -17.56 18.32 -37.61
CA VAL A 333 -17.87 17.99 -39.02
C VAL A 333 -18.32 16.53 -39.16
N ASN A 334 -17.66 15.59 -38.47
CA ASN A 334 -17.79 14.16 -38.75
C ASN A 334 -18.38 13.32 -37.60
N ASN A 335 -18.19 13.68 -36.33
CA ASN A 335 -18.42 12.77 -35.20
C ASN A 335 -19.46 13.25 -34.16
N ALA A 336 -19.90 14.51 -34.22
CA ALA A 336 -20.87 15.06 -33.29
C ALA A 336 -22.26 14.40 -33.46
N PRO A 337 -23.08 14.30 -32.40
CA PRO A 337 -24.46 13.79 -32.51
C PRO A 337 -25.30 14.54 -33.54
N VAL A 338 -25.01 15.83 -33.71
CA VAL A 338 -25.52 16.67 -34.81
C VAL A 338 -24.31 17.28 -35.48
N THR A 339 -23.94 16.78 -36.66
CA THR A 339 -22.79 17.24 -37.41
C THR A 339 -23.08 18.56 -38.15
N ASP A 340 -22.03 19.36 -38.36
CA ASP A 340 -22.06 20.54 -39.23
C ASP A 340 -20.98 20.43 -40.31
N PRO A 341 -21.32 19.92 -41.51
CA PRO A 341 -20.39 19.77 -42.63
C PRO A 341 -19.83 21.08 -43.19
N THR A 342 -20.38 22.23 -42.77
CA THR A 342 -19.96 23.55 -43.24
C THR A 342 -19.04 24.28 -42.26
N ALA A 343 -18.78 23.67 -41.10
CA ALA A 343 -17.86 24.21 -40.12
C ALA A 343 -16.44 24.35 -40.71
N THR A 344 -15.76 25.41 -40.32
CA THR A 344 -14.37 25.71 -40.69
C THR A 344 -13.62 26.19 -39.45
N PHE A 345 -12.31 26.36 -39.53
CA PHE A 345 -11.53 26.94 -38.44
C PHE A 345 -12.00 28.34 -38.00
N ASP A 346 -12.61 29.12 -38.90
CA ASP A 346 -13.09 30.47 -38.61
C ASP A 346 -14.46 30.48 -37.91
N THR A 347 -15.23 29.39 -38.00
CA THR A 347 -16.59 29.30 -37.46
C THR A 347 -16.69 28.56 -36.14
N ILE A 348 -15.57 28.05 -35.62
CA ILE A 348 -15.52 27.28 -34.38
C ILE A 348 -14.48 27.85 -33.40
N ASP A 349 -14.80 27.74 -32.12
CA ASP A 349 -13.82 27.90 -31.05
C ASP A 349 -13.12 26.57 -30.79
N ASN A 350 -11.87 26.64 -30.32
CA ASN A 350 -11.15 25.44 -29.88
C ASN A 350 -11.53 25.10 -28.45
N GLU A 351 -12.35 24.07 -28.27
CA GLU A 351 -12.74 23.62 -26.94
C GLU A 351 -11.57 22.95 -26.20
N LEU A 352 -11.43 23.26 -24.90
CA LEU A 352 -10.46 22.60 -24.04
C LEU A 352 -10.90 21.17 -23.75
N GLN A 353 -10.10 20.22 -24.17
CA GLN A 353 -10.33 18.79 -23.93
C GLN A 353 -9.68 18.42 -22.59
N THR A 354 -10.40 17.67 -21.75
CA THR A 354 -9.90 17.28 -20.42
C THR A 354 -10.24 15.84 -20.10
N TYR A 355 -9.39 15.18 -19.33
CA TYR A 355 -9.71 13.90 -18.71
C TYR A 355 -9.14 13.83 -17.30
N TRP A 356 -9.71 12.96 -16.48
CA TRP A 356 -9.11 12.54 -15.23
C TRP A 356 -9.37 11.06 -14.98
N THR A 357 -8.46 10.42 -14.26
CA THR A 357 -8.55 9.00 -13.90
C THR A 357 -8.09 8.85 -12.46
N PHE A 358 -8.83 8.08 -11.67
CA PHE A 358 -8.44 7.70 -10.32
C PHE A 358 -8.61 6.19 -10.17
N GLY A 359 -7.59 5.49 -9.67
CA GLY A 359 -7.65 4.04 -9.59
C GLY A 359 -6.48 3.39 -8.88
N LEU A 360 -6.43 2.06 -8.93
CA LEU A 360 -5.32 1.28 -8.39
C LEU A 360 -4.14 1.32 -9.36
N SER A 361 -2.98 1.76 -8.87
CA SER A 361 -1.74 1.83 -9.63
C SER A 361 -0.82 0.65 -9.32
N TYR A 362 0.05 0.31 -10.27
CA TYR A 362 1.13 -0.65 -10.10
C TYR A 362 2.45 -0.10 -10.67
N SER A 363 3.59 -0.52 -10.12
CA SER A 363 4.92 -0.07 -10.55
C SER A 363 5.93 -1.22 -10.53
N PHE A 364 6.74 -1.36 -11.59
CA PHE A 364 7.77 -2.39 -11.71
C PHE A 364 9.14 -1.82 -12.07
#